data_AF-A0A183UKN8-F1
#
_entry.id   AF-A0A183UKN8-F1
#
_cell.length_a   1.000
_cell.length_b   1.000
_cell.length_c   1.000
_cell.angle_alpha   90.00
_cell.angle_beta   90.00
_cell.angle_gamma   90.00
#
_symmetry.space_group_name_H-M   'P 1'
#
loop_
_entity.id
_entity.type
_entity.pdbx_description
1 polymer ?
#
loop_
_entity_poly.entity_id
_entity_poly.type
_entity_poly.pdbx_seq_one_letter_code
_entity_poly.pdbx_strand_id
1 'polypeptide(L)'
;MRMSSLYPVLLHLVTLLCSCSTVLSLNQNPLLLLISFDGFRYDLLNATFVPNIWEFAGRGVNFVKGSRSQYLSYTAPNHVSISTGRLEESHGIVGNKFYDPTSQKFYDLFNDTGTEGIVNASLQEHFYSGEPIWLTNERAQEGRRSATMFWPAGDAHWPQAPHRPTVVRSWTGYKNRSEWAKDFDEIVELFTREDNAVNFVAWYVAHSISSFSSSCYEPNQSLFFSLRCCCVFVLSLCK
;
A
#
# COMPACT_ATOMS: atom_id res chain seq x y z
N MET A 1 -42.57 49.99 19.81
CA MET A 1 -41.39 49.19 19.41
C MET A 1 -41.79 48.27 18.26
N ARG A 2 -41.28 48.52 17.04
CA ARG A 2 -41.67 47.78 15.82
C ARG A 2 -40.92 46.45 15.76
N MET A 3 -41.62 45.34 16.01
CA MET A 3 -41.10 43.96 15.88
C MET A 3 -40.78 43.53 14.43
N SER A 4 -41.08 44.36 13.42
CA SER A 4 -40.88 44.06 12.00
C SER A 4 -39.43 44.14 11.51
N SER A 5 -38.51 44.72 12.29
CA SER A 5 -37.10 44.91 11.89
C SER A 5 -36.20 43.72 12.22
N LEU A 6 -36.63 42.79 13.08
CA LEU A 6 -35.82 41.65 13.55
C LEU A 6 -35.94 40.42 12.64
N TYR A 7 -37.06 40.30 11.92
CA TYR A 7 -37.35 39.18 11.04
C TYR A 7 -36.38 39.01 9.85
N PRO A 8 -36.01 40.08 9.09
CA PRO A 8 -35.08 39.94 7.98
C PRO A 8 -33.66 39.62 8.45
N VAL A 9 -33.26 40.12 9.63
CA VAL A 9 -31.94 39.84 10.23
C VAL A 9 -31.85 38.37 10.66
N LEU A 10 -32.90 37.84 11.29
CA LEU A 10 -32.96 36.44 11.68
C LEU A 10 -32.97 35.52 10.46
N LEU A 11 -33.69 35.88 9.39
CA LEU A 11 -33.71 35.13 8.13
C LEU A 11 -32.34 35.10 7.47
N HIS A 12 -31.61 36.23 7.46
CA HIS A 12 -30.26 36.30 6.92
C HIS A 12 -29.25 35.51 7.77
N LEU A 13 -29.40 35.51 9.10
CA LEU A 13 -28.54 34.72 10.00
C LEU A 13 -28.75 33.20 9.79
N VAL A 14 -30.00 32.75 9.61
CA VAL A 14 -30.33 31.35 9.31
C VAL A 14 -29.81 30.95 7.93
N THR A 15 -29.92 31.80 6.91
CA THR A 15 -29.32 31.51 5.59
C THR A 15 -27.80 31.48 5.64
N LEU A 16 -27.15 32.34 6.44
CA LEU A 16 -25.70 32.34 6.61
C LEU A 16 -25.21 31.08 7.36
N LEU A 17 -25.96 30.62 8.36
CA LEU A 17 -25.71 29.35 9.07
C LEU A 17 -25.94 28.12 8.17
N CYS A 18 -26.93 28.16 7.27
CA CYS A 18 -27.15 27.11 6.25
C CYS A 18 -26.14 27.15 5.08
N SER A 19 -25.45 28.28 4.85
CA SER A 19 -24.42 28.41 3.82
C SER A 19 -23.07 27.83 4.25
N CYS A 20 -22.94 27.48 5.54
CA CYS A 20 -21.82 26.70 6.03
C CYS A 20 -22.02 25.24 5.61
N SER A 21 -21.83 24.98 4.32
CA SER A 21 -21.72 23.63 3.78
C SER A 21 -20.58 22.93 4.52
N THR A 22 -20.91 22.16 5.55
CA THR A 22 -19.99 21.16 6.08
C THR A 22 -19.63 20.28 4.92
N VAL A 23 -18.39 20.34 4.45
CA VAL A 23 -17.88 19.42 3.45
C VAL A 23 -17.93 18.04 4.10
N LEU A 24 -19.02 17.31 3.88
CA LEU A 24 -19.21 15.98 4.44
C LEU A 24 -18.04 15.14 3.94
N SER A 25 -17.20 14.68 4.87
CA SER A 25 -16.22 13.66 4.54
C SER A 25 -17.00 12.41 4.17
N LEU A 26 -16.84 11.91 2.94
CA LEU A 26 -17.34 10.59 2.57
C LEU A 26 -16.77 9.50 3.51
N ASN A 27 -15.56 9.72 4.03
CA ASN A 27 -14.94 8.88 5.05
C ASN A 27 -14.62 9.69 6.32
N GLN A 28 -15.16 9.26 7.47
CA GLN A 28 -14.89 9.90 8.77
C GLN A 28 -13.48 9.58 9.29
N ASN A 29 -12.83 8.55 8.75
CA ASN A 29 -11.48 8.13 9.13
C ASN A 29 -10.42 8.79 8.23
N PRO A 30 -9.21 9.04 8.76
CA PRO A 30 -8.09 9.53 7.96
C PRO A 30 -7.71 8.51 6.90
N LEU A 31 -7.48 9.01 5.67
CA LEU A 31 -7.12 8.19 4.52
C LEU A 31 -5.61 8.00 4.46
N LEU A 32 -5.20 6.74 4.29
CA LEU A 32 -3.80 6.35 4.21
C LEU A 32 -3.57 5.42 3.01
N LEU A 33 -2.71 5.85 2.10
CA LEU A 33 -2.23 5.07 0.97
C LEU A 33 -0.76 4.73 1.19
N LEU A 34 -0.48 3.45 1.35
CA LEU A 34 0.86 2.89 1.45
C LEU A 34 1.27 2.37 0.07
N ILE A 35 2.27 2.96 -0.56
CA ILE A 35 2.77 2.55 -1.88
C ILE A 35 4.16 1.95 -1.72
N SER A 36 4.38 0.75 -2.25
CA SER A 36 5.71 0.15 -2.38
C SER A 36 6.10 0.03 -3.84
N PHE A 37 7.23 0.65 -4.21
CA PHE A 37 7.86 0.43 -5.50
C PHE A 37 9.00 -0.57 -5.32
N ASP A 38 8.84 -1.78 -5.86
CA ASP A 38 9.83 -2.84 -5.62
C ASP A 38 11.19 -2.47 -6.22
N GLY A 39 12.25 -2.73 -5.45
CA GLY A 39 13.63 -2.45 -5.86
C GLY A 39 13.99 -0.97 -6.05
N PHE A 40 13.14 -0.02 -5.62
CA PHE A 40 13.45 1.40 -5.72
C PHE A 40 14.54 1.78 -4.69
N ARG A 41 15.79 1.88 -5.15
CA ARG A 41 16.94 2.27 -4.33
C ARG A 41 16.93 3.78 -4.04
N TYR A 42 17.36 4.17 -2.84
CA TYR A 42 17.26 5.55 -2.35
C TYR A 42 17.95 6.61 -3.23
N ASP A 43 19.02 6.24 -3.91
CA ASP A 43 19.79 7.12 -4.81
C ASP A 43 19.14 7.32 -6.19
N LEU A 44 18.09 6.56 -6.50
CA LEU A 44 17.24 6.77 -7.68
C LEU A 44 16.26 7.94 -7.49
N LEU A 45 16.07 8.40 -6.24
CA LEU A 45 15.26 9.58 -5.95
C LEU A 45 16.00 10.84 -6.43
N ASN A 46 15.74 11.21 -7.68
CA ASN A 46 16.43 12.31 -8.35
C ASN A 46 15.45 13.06 -9.28
N ALA A 47 15.60 14.38 -9.38
CA ALA A 47 14.79 15.25 -10.24
C ALA A 47 14.81 14.83 -11.72
N THR A 48 15.89 14.23 -12.20
CA THR A 48 16.03 13.76 -13.58
C THR A 48 15.31 12.45 -13.83
N PHE A 49 15.40 11.48 -12.90
CA PHE A 49 14.84 10.14 -13.10
C PHE A 49 13.36 10.06 -12.74
N VAL A 50 12.96 10.75 -11.67
CA VAL A 50 11.59 10.68 -11.12
C VAL A 50 11.10 12.06 -10.67
N PRO A 51 10.91 13.02 -11.61
CA PRO A 51 10.63 14.42 -11.28
C PRO A 51 9.43 14.60 -10.33
N ASN A 52 8.35 13.85 -10.55
CA ASN A 52 7.15 13.94 -9.73
C ASN A 52 7.36 13.39 -8.31
N ILE A 53 8.08 12.26 -8.18
CA ILE A 53 8.37 11.65 -6.87
C ILE A 53 9.39 12.49 -6.10
N TRP A 54 10.37 13.07 -6.82
CA TRP A 54 11.32 14.02 -6.26
C TRP A 54 10.62 15.26 -5.69
N GLU A 55 9.73 15.87 -6.47
CA GLU A 55 8.97 17.03 -6.01
C GLU A 55 8.06 16.67 -4.82
N PHE A 56 7.39 15.52 -4.89
CA PHE A 56 6.59 15.01 -3.78
C PHE A 56 7.43 14.82 -2.50
N ALA A 57 8.61 14.21 -2.61
CA ALA A 57 9.52 14.00 -1.50
C ALA A 57 10.07 15.32 -0.91
N GLY A 58 10.23 16.35 -1.74
CA GLY A 58 10.66 17.69 -1.31
C GLY A 58 9.58 18.49 -0.58
N ARG A 59 8.29 18.18 -0.81
CA ARG A 59 7.17 18.78 -0.09
C ARG A 59 6.79 18.03 1.20
N GLY A 60 7.25 16.78 1.33
CA GLY A 60 6.97 15.91 2.47
C GLY A 60 8.19 15.61 3.34
N VAL A 61 8.10 14.52 4.08
CA VAL A 61 9.23 13.95 4.84
C VAL A 61 9.86 12.83 4.02
N ASN A 62 11.17 12.87 3.84
CA ASN A 62 11.92 11.82 3.14
C ASN A 62 13.15 11.38 3.93
N PHE A 63 13.53 10.11 3.78
CA PHE A 63 14.77 9.58 4.33
C PHE A 63 15.90 9.79 3.33
N VAL A 64 16.73 10.82 3.56
CA VAL A 64 17.83 11.21 2.65
C VAL A 64 18.82 10.07 2.37
N LYS A 65 19.01 9.15 3.32
CA LYS A 65 19.87 7.97 3.19
C LYS A 65 19.11 6.66 2.94
N GLY A 66 17.83 6.78 2.55
CA GLY A 66 16.94 5.64 2.39
C GLY A 66 16.43 5.04 3.69
N SER A 67 15.50 4.09 3.55
CA SER A 67 15.08 3.20 4.62
C SER A 67 15.96 1.94 4.60
N ARG A 68 16.34 1.45 5.77
CA ARG A 68 17.11 0.20 5.88
C ARG A 68 16.16 -0.99 5.78
N SER A 69 16.37 -1.78 4.73
CA SER A 69 15.74 -3.10 4.56
C SER A 69 16.17 -4.06 5.67
N GLN A 70 15.39 -5.11 5.88
CA GLN A 70 15.81 -6.23 6.73
C GLN A 70 17.05 -6.93 6.16
N TYR A 71 17.64 -7.84 6.95
CA TYR A 71 18.87 -8.54 6.54
C TYR A 71 18.67 -9.31 5.23
N LEU A 72 17.53 -9.98 5.10
CA LEU A 72 17.15 -10.66 3.88
C LEU A 72 16.49 -9.65 2.94
N SER A 73 17.26 -9.13 1.97
CA SER A 73 16.79 -8.13 1.00
C SER A 73 15.89 -8.72 -0.10
N TYR A 74 15.05 -9.71 0.24
CA TYR A 74 14.05 -10.30 -0.65
C TYR A 74 12.71 -9.56 -0.52
N THR A 75 11.91 -9.60 -1.58
CA THR A 75 10.62 -8.90 -1.68
C THR A 75 9.65 -9.35 -0.59
N ALA A 76 9.32 -10.64 -0.49
CA ALA A 76 8.30 -11.13 0.44
C ALA A 76 8.66 -10.89 1.92
N PRO A 77 9.89 -11.22 2.40
CA PRO A 77 10.29 -10.92 3.77
C PRO A 77 10.14 -9.44 4.12
N ASN A 78 10.70 -8.53 3.30
CA ASN A 78 10.64 -7.10 3.59
C ASN A 78 9.22 -6.55 3.61
N HIS A 79 8.37 -6.94 2.66
CA HIS A 79 6.99 -6.45 2.59
C HIS A 79 6.16 -6.95 3.77
N VAL A 80 6.44 -8.15 4.27
CA VAL A 80 5.83 -8.68 5.50
C VAL A 80 6.37 -7.93 6.72
N SER A 81 7.66 -7.61 6.78
CA SER A 81 8.21 -6.78 7.87
C SER A 81 7.61 -5.37 7.87
N ILE A 82 7.41 -4.77 6.71
CA ILE A 82 6.77 -3.44 6.56
C ILE A 82 5.32 -3.49 7.06
N SER A 83 4.56 -4.53 6.72
CA SER A 83 3.17 -4.62 7.12
C SER A 83 2.97 -4.98 8.58
N THR A 84 3.84 -5.81 9.17
CA THR A 84 3.70 -6.33 10.54
C THR A 84 4.56 -5.62 11.58
N GLY A 85 5.58 -4.87 11.17
CA GLY A 85 6.58 -4.27 12.05
C GLY A 85 7.52 -5.29 12.72
N ARG A 86 7.56 -6.54 12.24
CA ARG A 86 8.36 -7.63 12.81
C ARG A 86 9.58 -7.97 11.96
N LEU A 87 10.57 -8.61 12.57
CA LEU A 87 11.73 -9.20 11.90
C LEU A 87 11.37 -10.55 11.26
N GLU A 88 12.19 -11.02 10.33
CA GLU A 88 11.97 -12.27 9.58
C GLU A 88 11.82 -13.49 10.47
N GLU A 89 12.66 -13.58 11.51
CA GLU A 89 12.62 -14.62 12.54
C GLU A 89 11.31 -14.64 13.35
N SER A 90 10.60 -13.51 13.41
CA SER A 90 9.36 -13.36 14.19
C SER A 90 8.10 -13.55 13.34
N HIS A 91 8.13 -13.16 12.06
CA HIS A 91 6.98 -13.30 11.16
C HIS A 91 7.01 -14.55 10.27
N GLY A 92 8.13 -15.29 10.24
CA GLY A 92 8.25 -16.62 9.62
C GLY A 92 8.67 -16.65 8.15
N ILE A 93 8.42 -15.56 7.40
CA ILE A 93 8.81 -15.45 5.99
C ILE A 93 10.29 -15.12 5.82
N VAL A 94 11.09 -16.14 5.47
CA VAL A 94 12.57 -16.06 5.32
C VAL A 94 13.05 -16.02 3.86
N GLY A 95 12.15 -15.93 2.90
CA GLY A 95 12.50 -15.79 1.49
C GLY A 95 11.27 -15.68 0.59
N ASN A 96 11.49 -15.33 -0.67
CA ASN A 96 10.44 -15.42 -1.70
C ASN A 96 10.03 -16.87 -1.95
N LYS A 97 10.99 -17.79 -1.78
CA LYS A 97 10.82 -19.23 -1.84
C LYS A 97 11.68 -19.92 -0.81
N PHE A 98 11.15 -20.90 -0.10
CA PHE A 98 11.88 -21.70 0.88
C PHE A 98 11.14 -23.01 1.17
N TYR A 99 11.81 -23.95 1.85
CA TYR A 99 11.20 -25.19 2.33
C TYR A 99 11.02 -25.11 3.84
N ASP A 100 9.82 -25.39 4.33
CA ASP A 100 9.57 -25.53 5.76
C ASP A 100 9.72 -27.00 6.18
N PRO A 101 10.76 -27.35 6.98
CA PRO A 101 10.97 -28.72 7.42
C PRO A 101 9.89 -29.22 8.40
N THR A 102 9.17 -28.31 9.08
CA THR A 102 8.15 -28.68 10.07
C THR A 102 6.87 -29.17 9.39
N SER A 103 6.37 -28.40 8.41
CA SER A 103 5.18 -28.79 7.63
C SER A 103 5.50 -29.65 6.41
N GLN A 104 6.79 -29.83 6.07
CA GLN A 104 7.28 -30.51 4.87
C GLN A 104 6.75 -29.91 3.55
N LYS A 105 6.50 -28.59 3.53
CA LYS A 105 5.94 -27.87 2.39
C LYS A 105 6.93 -26.87 1.81
N PHE A 106 6.78 -26.63 0.51
CA PHE A 106 7.47 -25.54 -0.18
C PHE A 106 6.61 -24.28 -0.12
N TYR A 107 7.29 -23.17 0.12
CA TYR A 107 6.78 -21.82 -0.04
C TYR A 107 7.37 -21.25 -1.33
N ASP A 108 6.51 -20.67 -2.17
CA ASP A 108 6.86 -19.88 -3.35
C ASP A 108 5.70 -18.90 -3.63
N LEU A 109 5.86 -17.67 -3.16
CA LEU A 109 4.81 -16.65 -3.24
C LEU A 109 4.59 -16.12 -4.66
N PHE A 110 5.61 -16.21 -5.53
CA PHE A 110 5.60 -15.61 -6.86
C PHE A 110 5.50 -16.65 -7.99
N ASN A 111 5.40 -17.94 -7.65
CA ASN A 111 5.40 -19.06 -8.58
C ASN A 111 6.65 -19.09 -9.48
N ASP A 112 7.81 -18.79 -8.91
CA ASP A 112 9.09 -18.85 -9.62
C ASP A 112 9.42 -20.28 -10.10
N THR A 113 8.89 -21.31 -9.44
CA THR A 113 9.06 -22.71 -9.84
C THR A 113 8.09 -23.18 -10.93
N GLY A 114 7.07 -22.39 -11.27
CA GLY A 114 6.02 -22.80 -12.21
C GLY A 114 5.15 -23.97 -11.74
N THR A 115 5.08 -24.20 -10.42
CA THR A 115 4.31 -25.30 -9.83
C THR A 115 2.86 -24.88 -9.64
N GLU A 116 1.92 -25.63 -10.24
CA GLU A 116 0.50 -25.34 -10.12
C GLU A 116 0.04 -25.33 -8.65
N GLY A 117 -0.70 -24.29 -8.26
CA GLY A 117 -1.25 -24.16 -6.91
C GLY A 117 -0.26 -23.75 -5.81
N ILE A 118 1.04 -23.60 -6.12
CA ILE A 118 2.07 -23.30 -5.09
C ILE A 118 1.83 -21.96 -4.39
N VAL A 119 1.32 -20.95 -5.11
CA VAL A 119 0.99 -19.64 -4.53
C VAL A 119 -0.10 -19.82 -3.47
N ASN A 120 -1.20 -20.49 -3.79
CA ASN A 120 -2.30 -20.76 -2.85
C ASN A 120 -1.84 -21.59 -1.64
N ALA A 121 -0.91 -22.54 -1.84
CA ALA A 121 -0.28 -23.27 -0.75
C ALA A 121 0.60 -22.38 0.14
N SER A 122 1.23 -21.36 -0.45
CA SER A 122 2.06 -20.37 0.24
C SER A 122 1.24 -19.30 0.97
N LEU A 123 -0.07 -19.19 0.73
CA LEU A 123 -0.97 -18.25 1.42
C LEU A 123 -1.58 -18.82 2.71
N GLN A 124 -1.22 -20.05 3.07
CA GLN A 124 -1.79 -20.74 4.23
C GLN A 124 -1.22 -20.20 5.55
N GLU A 125 -2.08 -20.14 6.57
CA GLU A 125 -1.81 -19.53 7.88
C GLU A 125 -0.52 -20.01 8.57
N HIS A 126 -0.19 -21.30 8.45
CA HIS A 126 0.99 -21.88 9.11
C HIS A 126 2.34 -21.23 8.76
N PHE A 127 2.44 -20.52 7.62
CA PHE A 127 3.66 -19.79 7.25
C PHE A 127 3.75 -18.39 7.88
N TYR A 128 2.64 -17.85 8.38
CA TYR A 128 2.54 -16.45 8.79
C TYR A 128 2.39 -16.30 10.29
N SER A 129 3.13 -15.34 10.85
CA SER A 129 3.05 -14.95 12.26
C SER A 129 3.04 -13.43 12.38
N GLY A 130 2.41 -12.94 13.46
CA GLY A 130 2.15 -11.51 13.65
C GLY A 130 0.86 -11.05 13.00
N GLU A 131 0.63 -9.73 13.05
CA GLU A 131 -0.58 -9.09 12.54
C GLU A 131 -0.18 -7.92 11.63
N PRO A 132 -0.62 -7.90 10.37
CA PRO A 132 -0.33 -6.81 9.47
C PRO A 132 -1.27 -5.61 9.70
N ILE A 133 -0.78 -4.43 9.36
CA ILE A 133 -1.45 -3.13 9.59
C ILE A 133 -2.88 -3.06 9.04
N TRP A 134 -3.18 -3.72 7.92
CA TRP A 134 -4.53 -3.72 7.36
C TRP A 134 -5.54 -4.42 8.28
N LEU A 135 -5.13 -5.48 8.99
CA LEU A 135 -5.98 -6.16 9.95
C LEU A 135 -6.11 -5.38 11.26
N THR A 136 -5.01 -4.76 11.70
CA THR A 136 -5.05 -3.86 12.86
C THR A 136 -6.00 -2.68 12.62
N ASN A 137 -5.99 -2.10 11.41
CA ASN A 137 -6.92 -1.02 11.05
C ASN A 137 -8.39 -1.47 11.08
N GLU A 138 -8.71 -2.68 10.59
CA GLU A 138 -10.09 -3.19 10.63
C GLU A 138 -10.53 -3.59 12.04
N ARG A 139 -9.61 -4.10 12.86
CA ARG A 139 -9.87 -4.47 14.26
C ARG A 139 -10.11 -3.25 15.15
N ALA A 140 -9.57 -2.09 14.80
CA ALA A 140 -9.85 -0.84 15.52
C ALA A 140 -11.35 -0.48 15.51
N GLN A 141 -12.17 -1.15 14.69
CA GLN A 141 -13.61 -0.92 14.53
C GLN A 141 -13.85 0.55 14.11
N GLU A 142 -15.05 1.12 14.23
CA GLU A 142 -15.38 2.48 13.74
C GLU A 142 -15.50 2.63 12.20
N GLY A 143 -15.94 1.57 11.51
CA GLY A 143 -16.15 1.61 10.06
C GLY A 143 -14.87 1.67 9.23
N ARG A 144 -13.71 1.44 9.87
CA ARG A 144 -12.42 1.30 9.22
C ARG A 144 -12.37 0.03 8.39
N ARG A 145 -11.91 0.17 7.16
CA ARG A 145 -11.79 -0.91 6.17
C ARG A 145 -10.47 -0.76 5.44
N SER A 146 -9.88 -1.89 5.10
CA SER A 146 -8.58 -1.96 4.45
C SER A 146 -8.67 -2.62 3.08
N ALA A 147 -7.81 -2.19 2.17
CA ALA A 147 -7.57 -2.86 0.90
C ALA A 147 -6.09 -3.20 0.74
N THR A 148 -5.80 -4.37 0.20
CA THR A 148 -4.46 -4.76 -0.26
C THR A 148 -4.48 -4.98 -1.76
N MET A 149 -3.69 -4.21 -2.48
CA MET A 149 -3.54 -4.29 -3.93
C MET A 149 -2.17 -4.82 -4.28
N PHE A 150 -2.13 -6.11 -4.65
CA PHE A 150 -0.94 -6.83 -5.10
C PHE A 150 0.18 -6.95 -4.05
N TRP A 151 -0.09 -6.53 -2.81
CA TRP A 151 0.90 -6.54 -1.74
C TRP A 151 1.37 -7.98 -1.46
N PRO A 152 2.69 -8.24 -1.37
CA PRO A 152 3.19 -9.57 -1.02
C PRO A 152 2.61 -10.03 0.32
N ALA A 153 1.93 -11.18 0.32
CA ALA A 153 1.17 -11.72 1.45
C ALA A 153 -0.02 -10.85 1.93
N GLY A 154 -0.50 -9.91 1.11
CA GLY A 154 -1.72 -9.14 1.37
C GLY A 154 -2.98 -10.01 1.34
N ASP A 155 -2.96 -11.09 0.55
CA ASP A 155 -4.02 -12.08 0.39
C ASP A 155 -3.81 -13.36 1.24
N ALA A 156 -2.75 -13.40 2.05
CA ALA A 156 -2.48 -14.50 2.96
C ALA A 156 -3.57 -14.65 4.03
N HIS A 157 -3.76 -15.87 4.52
CA HIS A 157 -4.60 -16.14 5.68
C HIS A 157 -3.79 -15.83 6.94
N TRP A 158 -4.03 -14.69 7.57
CA TRP A 158 -3.32 -14.34 8.81
C TRP A 158 -3.99 -14.99 10.03
N PRO A 159 -3.23 -15.34 11.10
CA PRO A 159 -3.80 -16.07 12.23
C PRO A 159 -4.92 -15.36 12.98
N GLN A 160 -4.89 -14.02 13.04
CA GLN A 160 -5.87 -13.24 13.79
C GLN A 160 -7.05 -12.84 12.91
N ALA A 161 -8.27 -12.95 13.44
CA ALA A 161 -9.47 -12.41 12.78
C ALA A 161 -9.44 -10.86 12.74
N PRO A 162 -9.86 -10.18 11.66
CA PRO A 162 -10.30 -10.77 10.40
C PRO A 162 -9.09 -11.38 9.66
N HIS A 163 -9.15 -12.64 9.22
CA HIS A 163 -7.98 -13.34 8.66
C HIS A 163 -7.46 -12.71 7.34
N ARG A 164 -8.28 -11.83 6.72
CA ARG A 164 -8.03 -11.12 5.47
C ARG A 164 -8.63 -9.72 5.53
N PRO A 165 -8.07 -8.74 4.80
CA PRO A 165 -8.67 -7.42 4.68
C PRO A 165 -9.96 -7.46 3.85
N THR A 166 -10.76 -6.41 3.97
CA THR A 166 -12.05 -6.24 3.29
C THR A 166 -11.93 -6.36 1.78
N VAL A 167 -10.90 -5.76 1.20
CA VAL A 167 -10.64 -5.82 -0.25
C VAL A 167 -9.25 -6.38 -0.51
N VAL A 168 -9.20 -7.38 -1.38
CA VAL A 168 -7.96 -8.04 -1.78
C VAL A 168 -7.87 -8.06 -3.31
N ARG A 169 -6.71 -7.70 -3.85
CA ARG A 169 -6.28 -8.03 -5.20
C ARG A 169 -4.97 -8.80 -5.11
N SER A 170 -5.00 -10.08 -5.49
CA SER A 170 -3.83 -10.94 -5.51
C SER A 170 -2.86 -10.56 -6.64
N TRP A 171 -1.58 -10.83 -6.43
CA TRP A 171 -0.55 -10.65 -7.45
C TRP A 171 -0.85 -11.50 -8.70
N THR A 172 -0.90 -10.87 -9.87
CA THR A 172 -1.17 -11.53 -11.16
C THR A 172 0.02 -11.53 -12.11
N GLY A 173 1.14 -10.91 -11.72
CA GLY A 173 2.30 -10.70 -12.59
C GLY A 173 2.59 -9.23 -12.87
N TYR A 174 3.63 -8.98 -13.65
CA TYR A 174 4.04 -7.63 -14.03
C TYR A 174 3.01 -6.95 -14.92
N LYS A 175 2.74 -5.68 -14.62
CA LYS A 175 1.77 -4.84 -15.32
C LYS A 175 2.47 -3.73 -16.06
N ASN A 176 1.82 -3.22 -17.10
CA ASN A 176 2.26 -2.02 -17.81
C ASN A 176 1.68 -0.74 -17.18
N ARG A 177 2.12 0.41 -17.68
CA ARG A 177 1.68 1.74 -17.20
C ARG A 177 0.16 1.95 -17.30
N SER A 178 -0.48 1.49 -18.37
CA SER A 178 -1.93 1.67 -18.55
C SER A 178 -2.73 0.85 -17.54
N GLU A 179 -2.21 -0.31 -17.14
CA GLU A 179 -2.81 -1.13 -16.09
C GLU A 179 -2.61 -0.50 -14.71
N TRP A 180 -1.44 0.08 -14.41
CA TRP A 180 -1.25 0.82 -13.15
C TRP A 180 -2.15 2.06 -13.03
N ALA A 181 -2.43 2.73 -14.15
CA ALA A 181 -3.38 3.84 -14.15
C ALA A 181 -4.78 3.37 -13.71
N LYS A 182 -5.22 2.20 -14.22
CA LYS A 182 -6.49 1.59 -13.79
C LYS A 182 -6.46 1.17 -12.33
N ASP A 183 -5.34 0.62 -11.85
CA ASP A 183 -5.18 0.27 -10.44
C ASP A 183 -5.31 1.54 -9.57
N PHE A 184 -4.73 2.67 -10.00
CA PHE A 184 -4.87 3.94 -9.30
C PHE A 184 -6.32 4.46 -9.31
N ASP A 185 -7.00 4.38 -10.45
CA ASP A 185 -8.42 4.77 -10.55
C ASP A 185 -9.29 3.92 -9.60
N GLU A 186 -9.02 2.61 -9.50
CA GLU A 186 -9.67 1.72 -8.53
C GLU A 186 -9.36 2.13 -7.08
N ILE A 187 -8.12 2.50 -6.76
CA ILE A 187 -7.75 3.00 -5.42
C ILE A 187 -8.54 4.26 -5.06
N VAL A 188 -8.66 5.20 -6.00
CA VAL A 188 -9.45 6.41 -5.80
C VAL A 188 -10.91 6.05 -5.54
N GLU A 189 -11.49 5.17 -6.36
CA GLU A 189 -12.87 4.68 -6.18
C GLU A 189 -13.07 4.03 -4.80
N LEU A 190 -12.13 3.18 -4.37
CA LEU A 190 -12.17 2.50 -3.08
C LEU A 190 -12.22 3.50 -1.91
N PHE A 191 -11.51 4.63 -2.02
CA PHE A 191 -11.53 5.71 -1.04
C PHE A 191 -12.79 6.59 -1.09
N THR A 192 -13.38 6.80 -2.27
CA THR A 192 -14.46 7.79 -2.48
C THR A 192 -15.87 7.20 -2.57
N ARG A 193 -16.04 5.88 -2.64
CA ARG A 193 -17.36 5.22 -2.68
C ARG A 193 -18.23 5.58 -1.47
N GLU A 194 -19.54 5.69 -1.69
CA GLU A 194 -20.51 6.08 -0.66
C GLU A 194 -20.74 4.99 0.39
N ASP A 195 -20.76 3.73 -0.05
CA ASP A 195 -20.89 2.56 0.82
C ASP A 195 -19.58 1.76 0.83
N ASN A 196 -19.26 1.20 1.99
CA ASN A 196 -18.08 0.37 2.21
C ASN A 196 -16.72 1.03 1.90
N ALA A 197 -16.61 2.36 1.97
CA ALA A 197 -15.35 3.10 1.77
C ALA A 197 -14.20 2.52 2.61
N VAL A 198 -13.02 2.38 2.00
CA VAL A 198 -11.79 2.04 2.75
C VAL A 198 -11.10 3.31 3.22
N ASN A 199 -10.40 3.21 4.33
CA ASN A 199 -9.53 4.28 4.82
C ASN A 199 -8.05 3.92 4.73
N PHE A 200 -7.72 2.65 4.48
CA PHE A 200 -6.35 2.19 4.30
C PHE A 200 -6.21 1.37 3.02
N VAL A 201 -5.20 1.69 2.20
CA VAL A 201 -4.85 0.92 1.01
C VAL A 201 -3.35 0.65 1.03
N ALA A 202 -2.94 -0.61 0.90
CA ALA A 202 -1.56 -1.01 0.65
C ALA A 202 -1.41 -1.45 -0.80
N TRP A 203 -0.68 -0.68 -1.60
CA TRP A 203 -0.48 -0.89 -3.04
C TRP A 203 0.96 -1.23 -3.36
N TYR A 204 1.15 -2.35 -4.04
CA TYR A 204 2.45 -2.81 -4.52
C TYR A 204 2.56 -2.64 -6.03
N VAL A 205 3.65 -2.00 -6.44
CA VAL A 205 4.02 -1.79 -7.83
C VAL A 205 5.35 -2.49 -8.09
N ALA A 206 5.29 -3.64 -8.76
CA ALA A 206 6.51 -4.33 -9.18
C ALA A 206 7.12 -3.62 -10.37
N HIS A 207 8.42 -3.33 -10.31
CA HIS A 207 9.05 -2.52 -11.35
C HIS A 207 10.46 -2.94 -11.78
N SER A 208 10.81 -2.56 -13.02
CA SER A 208 12.15 -2.46 -13.62
C SER A 208 12.32 -1.03 -14.15
N ILE A 209 13.16 -0.20 -13.52
CA ILE A 209 13.33 1.28 -13.62
C ILE A 209 13.01 1.97 -14.96
N SER A 210 13.16 1.33 -16.13
CA SER A 210 12.91 1.87 -17.48
C SER A 210 11.55 2.54 -17.72
N SER A 211 10.49 2.14 -17.01
CA SER A 211 9.13 2.71 -17.18
C SER A 211 8.94 4.10 -16.56
N PHE A 212 9.80 4.50 -15.61
CA PHE A 212 9.71 5.83 -14.95
C PHE A 212 10.54 6.89 -15.67
N SER A 213 11.53 6.50 -16.48
CA SER A 213 12.28 7.43 -17.30
C SER A 213 11.52 7.75 -18.58
N SER A 214 11.27 9.02 -18.84
CA SER A 214 10.70 9.53 -20.10
C SER A 214 11.66 9.43 -21.30
N SER A 215 12.73 8.63 -21.22
CA SER A 215 13.68 8.45 -22.30
C SER A 215 14.20 7.02 -22.33
N CYS A 216 13.94 6.34 -23.44
CA CYS A 216 14.47 5.03 -23.79
C CYS A 216 15.99 5.00 -23.59
N TYR A 217 16.50 4.09 -22.75
CA TYR A 217 17.90 3.71 -22.81
C TYR A 217 18.09 2.23 -22.47
N GLU A 218 18.54 1.47 -23.46
CA GLU A 218 19.35 0.26 -23.35
C GLU A 218 20.33 0.28 -24.54
N PRO A 219 21.48 -0.44 -24.54
CA PRO A 219 21.93 -1.42 -23.56
C PRO A 219 23.39 -1.22 -23.09
N ASN A 220 23.69 -1.70 -21.88
CA ASN A 220 24.97 -2.27 -21.43
C ASN A 220 25.25 -1.92 -19.97
N GLN A 221 24.57 -2.57 -19.02
CA GLN A 221 25.18 -2.95 -17.75
C GLN A 221 24.52 -4.23 -17.25
N SER A 222 25.09 -5.36 -17.66
CA SER A 222 25.10 -6.60 -16.90
C SER A 222 25.89 -6.37 -15.59
N LEU A 223 25.30 -5.61 -14.68
CA LEU A 223 25.76 -5.52 -13.30
C LEU A 223 24.79 -6.34 -12.46
N PHE A 224 25.32 -7.38 -11.82
CA PHE A 224 24.66 -8.18 -10.80
C PHE A 224 23.87 -7.27 -9.83
N PHE A 225 22.55 -7.17 -10.02
CA PHE A 225 21.64 -6.45 -9.13
C PHE A 225 21.36 -7.31 -7.89
N SER A 226 22.33 -7.38 -6.98
CA SER A 226 22.19 -8.10 -5.70
C SER A 226 21.96 -7.17 -4.51
N LEU A 227 21.43 -5.96 -4.72
CA LEU A 227 21.01 -5.07 -3.63
C LEU A 227 19.65 -4.45 -3.99
N ARG A 228 18.59 -5.25 -3.83
CA ARG A 228 17.20 -4.76 -3.85
C ARG A 228 16.94 -4.06 -2.51
N CYS A 229 16.92 -2.73 -2.49
CA CYS A 229 16.32 -1.99 -1.38
C CYS A 229 14.89 -1.65 -1.79
N CYS A 230 13.90 -2.04 -0.99
CA CYS A 230 12.51 -1.60 -1.20
C CYS A 230 12.38 -0.17 -0.65
N CYS A 231 11.87 0.77 -1.46
CA CYS A 231 11.40 2.05 -0.94
C CYS A 231 9.88 2.01 -0.81
N VAL A 232 9.44 2.52 0.34
CA VAL A 232 8.04 2.65 0.70
C VAL A 232 7.71 4.13 0.77
N PHE A 233 6.65 4.53 0.10
CA PHE A 233 6.07 5.86 0.18
C PHE A 233 4.79 5.77 0.97
N VAL A 234 4.67 6.62 1.99
CA VAL A 234 3.47 6.73 2.81
C VAL A 234 2.78 8.04 2.44
N LEU A 235 1.62 7.94 1.81
CA LEU A 235 0.76 9.07 1.49
C LEU A 235 -0.37 9.12 2.51
N SER A 236 -0.26 10.05 3.46
CA SER A 236 -1.41 10.44 4.28
C SER A 236 -2.18 11.50 3.51
N LEU A 237 -3.39 11.15 3.06
CA LEU A 237 -4.31 12.09 2.45
C LEU A 237 -5.05 12.81 3.59
N CYS A 238 -4.36 13.73 4.25
CA CYS A 238 -4.99 14.64 5.19
C CYS A 238 -5.84 15.66 4.42
N LYS A 239 -7.03 15.93 4.95
CA LYS A 239 -7.91 17.03 4.53
C LYS A 239 -7.26 18.39 4.75
#